data_AF-A0A2U1KU02-F1
#
_entry.id   AF-A0A2U1KU02-F1
#
_cell.length_a   1.000
_cell.length_b   1.000
_cell.length_c   1.000
_cell.angle_alpha   90.00
_cell.angle_beta   90.00
_cell.angle_gamma   90.00
#
_symmetry.space_group_name_H-M   'P 1'
#
loop_
_entity.id
_entity.type
_entity.pdbx_description
1 polymer ?
#
loop_
_entity_poly.entity_id
_entity_poly.type
_entity_poly.pdbx_seq_one_letter_code
_entity_poly.pdbx_strand_id
1 'polypeptide(L)'
;MAASSSSSLTKPFFSNTIPITTTKTHMITTTNTLSFTRLTTIKASANKYKKETDSSLVENSVNTIRFLAVDAVEKANSGHPGLPMGCAPMGHILFDEVMRYNPKNPYWFNRDRFVLSAGHGCMLQYALLYLAGYDSVKIKKIIPKGNFE
;
A
#
# COMPACT_ATOMS: atom_id res chain seq x y z
N MET A 1 -34.37 2.31 -51.19
CA MET A 1 -35.16 1.26 -50.51
C MET A 1 -34.48 1.01 -49.17
N ALA A 2 -34.95 1.64 -48.09
CA ALA A 2 -35.90 1.09 -47.09
C ALA A 2 -35.24 -0.06 -46.29
N ALA A 3 -35.25 -0.14 -44.95
CA ALA A 3 -35.99 0.50 -43.86
C ALA A 3 -35.12 0.35 -42.57
N SER A 4 -35.03 1.34 -41.69
CA SER A 4 -35.82 1.49 -40.45
C SER A 4 -35.88 0.22 -39.59
N SER A 5 -35.27 0.24 -38.39
CA SER A 5 -35.74 -0.51 -37.21
C SER A 5 -35.02 -0.02 -35.95
N SER A 6 -35.63 0.97 -35.30
CA SER A 6 -35.34 1.42 -33.94
C SER A 6 -35.89 0.41 -32.92
N SER A 7 -35.05 -0.13 -32.03
CA SER A 7 -35.51 -0.90 -30.86
C SER A 7 -35.17 -0.15 -29.57
N SER A 8 -36.14 0.63 -29.11
CA SER A 8 -36.19 1.27 -27.81
C SER A 8 -36.30 0.22 -26.69
N LEU A 9 -35.21 -0.03 -25.95
CA LEU A 9 -35.25 -0.82 -24.72
C LEU A 9 -35.75 0.06 -23.56
N THR A 10 -36.97 -0.23 -23.13
CA THR A 10 -37.66 0.37 -21.99
C THR A 10 -37.02 -0.06 -20.68
N LYS A 11 -36.67 0.91 -19.82
CA LYS A 11 -36.23 0.66 -18.44
C LYS A 11 -37.45 0.43 -17.55
N PRO A 12 -37.54 -0.62 -16.73
CA PRO A 12 -38.62 -0.75 -15.77
C PRO A 12 -38.38 0.21 -14.59
N PHE A 13 -39.26 1.20 -14.50
CA PHE A 13 -39.44 2.13 -13.40
C PHE A 13 -40.20 1.40 -12.28
N PHE A 14 -39.50 0.96 -11.23
CA PHE A 14 -40.13 0.45 -10.01
C PHE A 14 -40.28 1.58 -8.98
N SER A 15 -41.46 2.19 -8.97
CA SER A 15 -41.94 3.08 -7.91
C SER A 15 -42.59 2.23 -6.81
N ASN A 16 -41.87 1.97 -5.72
CA ASN A 16 -42.47 1.47 -4.48
C ASN A 16 -42.66 2.64 -3.50
N THR A 17 -43.84 3.25 -3.59
CA THR A 17 -44.38 4.17 -2.60
C THR A 17 -44.99 3.33 -1.48
N ILE A 18 -44.39 3.34 -0.29
CA ILE A 18 -44.97 2.74 0.93
C ILE A 18 -45.66 3.86 1.72
N PRO A 19 -46.92 3.70 2.17
CA PRO A 19 -47.63 4.73 2.90
C PRO A 19 -47.10 4.91 4.34
N ILE A 20 -46.88 6.17 4.68
CA ILE A 20 -46.47 6.67 6.00
C ILE A 20 -47.62 6.45 6.99
N THR A 21 -47.41 5.59 8.00
CA THR A 21 -48.34 5.46 9.14
C THR A 21 -47.73 6.14 10.35
N THR A 22 -48.42 7.16 10.86
CA THR A 22 -48.04 7.97 12.01
C THR A 22 -48.29 7.20 13.31
N THR A 23 -47.26 7.02 14.15
CA THR A 23 -47.43 6.57 15.53
C THR A 23 -46.65 7.47 16.50
N LYS A 24 -47.44 8.28 17.19
CA LYS A 24 -47.29 8.98 18.48
C LYS A 24 -45.92 8.89 19.19
N THR A 25 -45.26 10.04 19.25
CA THR A 25 -44.13 10.39 20.11
C THR A 25 -44.43 10.15 21.59
N HIS A 26 -43.63 9.33 22.28
CA HIS A 26 -43.44 9.40 23.72
C HIS A 26 -42.00 9.87 23.97
N MET A 27 -41.85 11.14 24.35
CA MET A 27 -40.60 11.71 24.86
C MET A 27 -40.26 11.05 26.20
N ILE A 28 -39.23 10.21 26.22
CA ILE A 28 -38.59 9.76 27.45
C ILE A 28 -37.29 10.55 27.60
N THR A 29 -37.35 11.65 28.33
CA THR A 29 -36.19 12.42 28.77
C THR A 29 -35.50 11.63 29.88
N THR A 30 -34.51 10.80 29.53
CA THR A 30 -33.55 10.27 30.51
C THR A 30 -32.24 11.03 30.34
N THR A 31 -31.94 11.91 31.27
CA THR A 31 -30.66 12.61 31.35
C THR A 31 -29.57 11.61 31.69
N ASN A 32 -28.93 11.03 30.67
CA ASN A 32 -27.77 10.18 30.85
C ASN A 32 -26.54 11.06 31.08
N THR A 33 -26.29 11.45 32.33
CA THR A 33 -25.03 12.05 32.76
C THR A 33 -23.95 10.96 32.76
N LEU A 34 -23.50 10.58 31.57
CA LEU A 34 -22.32 9.75 31.40
C LEU A 34 -21.10 10.56 31.88
N SER A 35 -20.61 10.20 33.06
CA SER A 35 -19.36 10.70 33.63
C SER A 35 -18.20 10.51 32.65
N PHE A 36 -17.75 11.62 32.07
CA PHE A 36 -16.64 11.71 31.11
C PHE A 36 -15.27 11.64 31.82
N THR A 37 -15.04 10.63 32.66
CA THR A 37 -13.79 10.50 33.45
C THR A 37 -13.06 9.18 33.27
N ARG A 38 -13.39 8.38 32.25
CA ARG A 38 -12.68 7.13 31.93
C ARG A 38 -12.11 7.06 30.51
N LEU A 39 -11.52 8.14 30.01
CA LEU A 39 -10.87 8.16 28.69
C LEU A 39 -9.38 8.56 28.72
N THR A 40 -8.84 8.94 29.89
CA THR A 40 -7.43 9.36 30.01
C THR A 40 -6.47 8.17 30.18
N THR A 41 -6.87 7.10 30.86
CA THR A 41 -6.00 5.93 31.11
C THR A 41 -5.73 5.08 29.86
N ILE A 42 -6.68 5.00 28.93
CA ILE A 42 -6.55 4.14 27.73
C ILE A 42 -5.55 4.75 26.73
N LYS A 43 -5.48 6.09 26.62
CA LYS A 43 -4.55 6.78 25.71
C LYS A 43 -3.08 6.69 26.16
N ALA A 44 -2.82 6.57 27.46
CA ALA A 44 -1.46 6.50 28.00
C ALA A 44 -0.74 5.19 27.65
N SER A 45 -1.47 4.07 27.54
CA SER A 45 -0.87 2.77 27.21
C SER A 45 -0.53 2.59 25.72
N ALA A 46 -1.21 3.33 24.83
CA ALA A 46 -0.98 3.23 23.39
C ALA A 46 0.32 3.90 22.93
N ASN A 47 0.82 4.89 23.68
CA ASN A 47 2.05 5.61 23.35
C ASN A 47 3.34 4.91 23.83
N LYS A 48 3.24 3.74 24.46
CA LYS A 48 4.39 3.03 25.04
C LYS A 48 5.29 2.35 23.99
N TYR A 49 4.82 2.23 22.75
CA TYR A 49 5.56 1.61 21.64
C TYR A 49 5.74 2.60 20.49
N LYS A 50 6.32 3.78 20.75
CA LYS A 50 6.89 4.59 19.68
C LYS A 50 8.34 4.16 19.54
N LYS A 51 8.60 3.22 18.60
CA LYS A 51 9.97 2.89 18.21
C LYS A 51 10.54 4.15 17.58
N GLU A 52 11.47 4.83 18.27
CA GLU A 52 12.25 5.89 17.64
C GLU A 52 13.07 5.21 16.54
N THR A 53 12.68 5.45 15.29
CA THR A 53 13.45 4.96 14.15
C THR A 53 14.71 5.81 14.07
N ASP A 54 15.87 5.17 14.25
CA ASP A 54 17.16 5.83 14.14
C ASP A 54 17.29 6.44 12.74
N SER A 55 17.38 7.77 12.66
CA SER A 55 17.51 8.51 11.39
C SER A 55 18.68 7.98 10.54
N SER A 56 19.78 7.58 11.19
CA SER A 56 20.93 6.96 10.52
C SER A 56 20.61 5.61 9.88
N LEU A 57 19.74 4.79 10.49
CA LEU A 57 19.32 3.51 9.91
C LEU A 57 18.39 3.71 8.72
N VAL A 58 17.51 4.71 8.79
CA VAL A 58 16.67 5.11 7.65
C VAL A 58 17.54 5.51 6.47
N GLU A 59 18.52 6.40 6.68
CA GLU A 59 19.45 6.81 5.63
C GLU A 59 20.26 5.64 5.07
N ASN A 60 20.72 4.73 5.92
CA ASN A 60 21.41 3.51 5.47
C ASN A 60 20.51 2.60 4.63
N SER A 61 19.24 2.43 5.01
CA SER A 61 18.26 1.65 4.24
C SER A 61 18.01 2.29 2.88
N VAL A 62 17.78 3.60 2.84
CA VAL A 62 17.60 4.35 1.60
C VAL A 62 18.84 4.24 0.71
N ASN A 63 20.04 4.41 1.26
CA ASN A 63 21.29 4.24 0.53
C ASN A 63 21.49 2.81 0.05
N THR A 64 21.06 1.81 0.83
CA THR A 64 21.10 0.40 0.40
C THR A 64 20.28 0.18 -0.86
N ILE A 65 19.07 0.76 -0.94
CA ILE A 65 18.24 0.71 -2.15
C ILE A 65 18.96 1.37 -3.34
N ARG A 66 19.59 2.53 -3.12
CA ARG A 66 20.35 3.25 -4.16
C ARG A 66 21.50 2.41 -4.69
N PHE A 67 22.36 1.89 -3.82
CA PHE A 67 23.53 1.10 -4.21
C PHE A 67 23.15 -0.23 -4.85
N LEU A 68 22.14 -0.94 -4.33
CA LEU A 68 21.65 -2.17 -4.97
C LEU A 68 21.19 -1.94 -6.41
N ALA A 69 20.53 -0.80 -6.67
CA ALA A 69 20.08 -0.47 -8.01
C ALA A 69 21.25 -0.09 -8.93
N VAL A 70 22.21 0.71 -8.45
CA VAL A 70 23.40 1.09 -9.21
C VAL A 70 24.25 -0.13 -9.53
N ASP A 71 24.61 -0.94 -8.54
CA ASP A 71 25.47 -2.12 -8.72
C ASP A 71 24.86 -3.13 -9.70
N ALA A 72 23.54 -3.30 -9.67
CA ALA A 72 22.84 -4.17 -10.60
C ALA A 72 22.86 -3.64 -12.04
N VAL A 73 22.65 -2.34 -12.23
CA VAL A 73 22.69 -1.70 -13.55
C VAL A 73 24.10 -1.73 -14.13
N GLU A 74 25.11 -1.41 -13.31
CA GLU A 74 26.53 -1.51 -13.67
C GLU A 74 26.89 -2.95 -14.06
N LYS A 75 26.47 -3.93 -13.26
CA LYS A 75 26.75 -5.35 -13.57
C LYS A 75 26.04 -5.84 -14.83
N ALA A 76 24.84 -5.34 -15.11
CA ALA A 76 24.10 -5.63 -16.33
C ALA A 76 24.58 -4.80 -17.53
N ASN A 77 25.43 -3.79 -17.31
CA ASN A 77 25.84 -2.78 -18.29
C ASN A 77 24.64 -2.11 -19.02
N SER A 78 23.48 -2.07 -18.37
CA SER A 78 22.21 -1.63 -18.96
C SER A 78 21.17 -1.37 -17.88
N GLY A 79 20.49 -0.22 -17.96
CA GLY A 79 19.37 0.11 -17.07
C GLY A 79 19.24 1.60 -16.78
N HIS A 80 18.34 1.95 -15.87
CA HIS A 80 18.03 3.34 -15.48
C HIS A 80 18.30 3.55 -13.98
N PRO A 81 19.50 4.03 -13.58
CA PRO A 81 19.82 4.24 -12.17
C PRO A 81 19.17 5.51 -11.59
N GLY A 82 18.78 6.46 -12.45
CA GLY A 82 18.23 7.76 -12.01
C GLY A 82 16.93 7.65 -11.21
N LEU A 83 15.96 6.82 -11.66
CA LEU A 83 14.69 6.65 -10.94
C LEU A 83 14.88 5.99 -9.57
N PRO A 84 15.62 4.86 -9.43
CA PRO A 84 15.92 4.29 -8.12
C PRO A 84 16.64 5.26 -7.18
N MET A 85 17.56 6.10 -7.68
CA MET A 85 18.27 7.07 -6.84
C MET A 85 17.34 8.13 -6.24
N GLY A 86 16.44 8.69 -7.05
CA GLY A 86 15.50 9.73 -6.63
C GLY A 86 14.33 9.20 -5.80
N CYS A 87 13.81 8.02 -6.14
CA CYS A 87 12.62 7.45 -5.49
C CYS A 87 12.94 6.52 -4.31
N ALA A 88 14.21 6.25 -3.98
CA ALA A 88 14.59 5.41 -2.84
C ALA A 88 13.97 5.83 -1.49
N PRO A 89 13.95 7.12 -1.10
CA PRO A 89 13.35 7.54 0.18
C PRO A 89 11.85 7.23 0.22
N MET A 90 11.14 7.53 -0.87
CA MET A 90 9.71 7.25 -0.99
C MET A 90 9.43 5.75 -0.99
N GLY A 91 10.26 4.95 -1.68
CA GLY A 91 10.16 3.49 -1.71
C GLY A 91 10.35 2.87 -0.33
N HIS A 92 11.32 3.37 0.45
CA HIS A 92 11.57 2.90 1.81
C HIS A 92 10.36 3.14 2.72
N ILE A 93 9.85 4.37 2.79
CA ILE A 93 8.67 4.70 3.62
C ILE A 93 7.46 3.86 3.17
N LEU A 94 7.25 3.73 1.86
CA LEU A 94 6.09 3.01 1.34
C LEU A 94 6.13 1.52 1.72
N PHE A 95 7.27 0.85 1.60
CA PHE A 95 7.40 -0.58 1.89
C PHE A 95 7.70 -0.91 3.36
N ASP A 96 8.31 -0.01 4.12
CA ASP A 96 8.65 -0.27 5.52
C ASP A 96 7.53 0.16 6.48
N GLU A 97 6.87 1.28 6.20
CA GLU A 97 5.94 1.90 7.15
C GLU A 97 4.46 1.85 6.69
N VAL A 98 4.20 2.03 5.40
CA VAL A 98 2.82 2.28 4.91
C VAL A 98 2.12 1.01 4.44
N MET A 99 2.77 0.24 3.56
CA MET A 99 2.12 -0.89 2.90
C MET A 99 1.97 -2.09 3.82
N ARG A 100 0.79 -2.73 3.75
CA ARG A 100 0.53 -4.02 4.40
C ARG A 100 0.68 -5.13 3.39
N TYR A 101 1.73 -5.92 3.56
CA TYR A 101 1.98 -7.10 2.75
C TYR A 101 2.58 -8.22 3.61
N ASN A 102 2.58 -9.42 3.07
CA ASN A 102 3.23 -10.57 3.68
C ASN A 102 4.25 -11.13 2.67
N PRO A 103 5.56 -10.95 2.89
CA PRO A 103 6.57 -11.40 1.94
C PRO A 103 6.62 -12.92 1.79
N LYS A 104 6.25 -13.68 2.83
CA LYS A 104 6.16 -15.14 2.79
C LYS A 104 4.90 -15.65 2.07
N ASN A 105 3.86 -14.82 1.97
CA ASN A 105 2.62 -15.16 1.27
C ASN A 105 2.22 -14.05 0.28
N PRO A 106 2.79 -14.07 -0.94
CA PRO A 106 2.49 -13.07 -1.97
C PRO A 106 1.04 -13.17 -2.49
N TYR A 107 0.31 -14.26 -2.22
CA TYR A 107 -1.05 -14.47 -2.70
C TYR A 107 -2.12 -14.02 -1.69
N TRP A 108 -1.72 -13.43 -0.56
CA TRP A 108 -2.66 -12.90 0.43
C TRP A 108 -3.67 -11.94 -0.20
N PHE A 109 -4.96 -12.26 -0.07
CA PHE A 109 -6.05 -11.57 -0.76
C PHE A 109 -6.14 -10.07 -0.43
N ASN A 110 -6.03 -9.71 0.85
CA ASN A 110 -6.20 -8.33 1.34
C ASN A 110 -4.86 -7.59 1.48
N ARG A 111 -3.85 -7.97 0.70
CA ARG A 111 -2.58 -7.23 0.65
C ARG A 111 -2.77 -5.93 -0.13
N ASP A 112 -2.03 -4.90 0.27
CA ASP A 112 -1.94 -3.68 -0.51
C ASP A 112 -1.19 -3.96 -1.83
N ARG A 113 -1.61 -3.29 -2.92
CA ARG A 113 -1.10 -3.55 -4.27
C ARG A 113 -0.22 -2.40 -4.74
N PHE A 114 1.08 -2.67 -4.86
CA PHE A 114 2.03 -1.73 -5.43
C PHE A 114 2.20 -1.96 -6.94
N VAL A 115 2.08 -0.89 -7.72
CA VAL A 115 2.32 -0.89 -9.17
C VAL A 115 3.24 0.26 -9.50
N LEU A 116 4.39 -0.06 -10.11
CA LEU A 116 5.33 0.94 -10.62
C LEU A 116 5.02 1.23 -12.08
N SER A 117 4.34 2.35 -12.36
CA SER A 117 4.02 2.75 -13.74
C SER A 117 5.27 3.05 -14.58
N ALA A 118 6.32 3.59 -13.94
CA ALA A 118 7.62 3.85 -14.55
C ALA A 118 8.46 2.56 -14.61
N GLY A 119 8.05 1.62 -15.46
CA GLY A 119 8.64 0.27 -15.53
C GLY A 119 10.13 0.22 -15.87
N HIS A 120 10.70 1.29 -16.43
CA HIS A 120 12.15 1.40 -16.68
C HIS A 120 12.97 1.41 -15.39
N GLY A 121 12.39 1.82 -14.26
CA GLY A 121 13.01 1.77 -12.95
C GLY A 121 12.71 0.49 -12.18
N CYS A 122 12.51 -0.63 -12.87
CA CYS A 122 12.24 -1.95 -12.28
C CYS A 122 13.25 -2.34 -11.20
N MET A 123 14.49 -1.86 -11.28
CA MET A 123 15.51 -2.10 -10.26
C MET A 123 15.12 -1.58 -8.88
N LEU A 124 14.37 -0.47 -8.79
CA LEU A 124 13.83 0.02 -7.52
C LEU A 124 12.90 -1.02 -6.90
N GLN A 125 11.96 -1.56 -7.70
CA GLN A 125 11.01 -2.55 -7.23
C GLN A 125 11.71 -3.86 -6.83
N TYR A 126 12.74 -4.30 -7.56
CA TYR A 126 13.52 -5.48 -7.18
C TYR A 126 14.28 -5.28 -5.86
N ALA A 127 14.90 -4.12 -5.66
CA ALA A 127 15.58 -3.81 -4.40
C ALA A 127 14.59 -3.83 -3.21
N LEU A 128 13.42 -3.21 -3.37
CA LEU A 128 12.37 -3.19 -2.34
C LEU A 128 11.85 -4.59 -2.02
N LEU A 129 11.57 -5.41 -3.03
CA LEU A 129 11.10 -6.79 -2.83
C LEU A 129 12.16 -7.67 -2.14
N TYR A 130 13.44 -7.46 -2.48
CA TYR A 130 14.55 -8.16 -1.83
C TYR A 130 14.66 -7.79 -0.34
N LEU A 131 14.64 -6.49 -0.02
CA LEU A 131 14.69 -6.02 1.37
C LEU A 131 13.46 -6.44 2.18
N ALA A 132 12.29 -6.45 1.55
CA ALA A 132 11.05 -6.96 2.12
C ALA A 132 11.09 -8.48 2.40
N GLY A 133 12.04 -9.23 1.82
CA GLY A 133 12.20 -10.66 2.06
C GLY A 133 11.34 -11.56 1.16
N TYR A 134 11.02 -11.13 -0.06
CA TYR A 134 10.32 -11.97 -1.03
C TYR A 134 11.25 -13.04 -1.62
N ASP A 135 10.86 -14.32 -1.53
CA ASP A 135 11.64 -15.44 -2.08
C ASP A 135 11.85 -15.38 -3.60
N SER A 136 10.98 -14.67 -4.31
CA SER A 136 11.03 -14.46 -5.76
C SER A 136 12.24 -13.64 -6.23
N VAL A 137 12.82 -12.84 -5.32
CA VAL A 137 13.93 -11.93 -5.61
C VAL A 137 15.06 -12.20 -4.61
N LYS A 138 16.03 -13.01 -5.04
CA LYS A 138 17.25 -13.28 -4.27
C LYS A 138 18.38 -12.37 -4.74
N ILE A 139 19.35 -12.09 -3.87
CA ILE A 139 20.52 -11.25 -4.20
C ILE A 139 21.24 -11.70 -5.48
N LYS A 140 21.38 -13.02 -5.69
CA LYS A 140 22.01 -13.59 -6.90
C LYS A 140 21.30 -13.22 -8.20
N LYS A 141 20.01 -12.89 -8.13
CA LYS A 141 19.20 -12.47 -9.27
C LYS A 141 19.36 -10.98 -9.58
N ILE A 142 19.64 -10.17 -8.56
CA ILE A 142 19.84 -8.72 -8.70
C ILE A 142 21.28 -8.44 -9.16
N ILE A 143 22.26 -9.05 -8.49
CA ILE A 143 23.69 -8.91 -8.81
C ILE A 143 24.24 -10.32 -9.03
N PRO A 144 24.33 -10.77 -10.30
CA PRO A 144 24.99 -12.04 -10.61
C PRO A 144 26.46 -11.94 -10.19
N LYS A 145 26.91 -12.83 -9.30
CA LYS A 145 28.35 -12.99 -9.10
C LYS A 145 28.94 -13.50 -10.42
N GLY A 146 29.95 -12.80 -10.94
CA GLY A 146 30.75 -13.34 -12.03
C GLY A 146 31.38 -14.65 -11.57
N ASN A 147 31.51 -15.61 -12.47
CA ASN A 147 32.32 -16.80 -12.28
C ASN A 147 33.78 -16.36 -12.10
N PHE A 148 34.15 -16.02 -10.88
CA PHE A 148 35.54 -16.09 -10.45
C PHE A 148 35.71 -17.51 -9.88
N GLU A 149 35.94 -18.45 -10.79
CA GLU A 149 36.77 -19.64 -10.53
C GLU A 149 38.23 -19.27 -10.83
#